data_AF-A0A7J9ZLQ1-F1
#
_entry.id   AF-A0A7J9ZLQ1-F1
#
_cell.length_a   1.000
_cell.length_b   1.000
_cell.length_c   1.000
_cell.angle_alpha   90.00
_cell.angle_beta   90.00
_cell.angle_gamma   90.00
#
_symmetry.space_group_name_H-M   'P 1'
#
loop_
_entity.id
_entity.type
_entity.pdbx_description
1 polymer ?
#
loop_
_entity_poly.entity_id
_entity_poly.type
_entity_poly.pdbx_seq_one_letter_code
_entity_poly.pdbx_strand_id
1 'polypeptide(L)'
;MWGLTIALSTLSYGAAGFLLEALGAAEPSRSATTGTALVILAVGTVANVAAGSIAEEVERPEREVPKALILSLLAVGLVVMYSSAALILAVPNLSAVVAGGSADPVAGTLAAHFGPAIGRPMLVVFVIGFLASLLAVQAAVSRVIWASARDDALPGARVLRRLRGPERLPVASILLTAAGATVFVLLAGSDLYAVLVNFTTVGFYVAFGVPVWGASLAHLRGRWRTANAEPLGAQARAW
;
A
#
# COMPACT_ATOMS: atom_id res chain seq x y z
N MET A 1 -4.43 3.89 10.12
CA MET A 1 -3.26 3.02 10.34
C MET A 1 -3.52 1.57 9.95
N TRP A 2 -4.51 0.88 10.55
CA TRP A 2 -4.74 -0.55 10.33
C TRP A 2 -5.06 -0.94 8.89
N GLY A 3 -5.84 -0.10 8.18
CA GLY A 3 -6.11 -0.34 6.76
C GLY A 3 -4.85 -0.39 5.89
N LEU A 4 -3.86 0.45 6.18
CA LEU A 4 -2.56 0.40 5.48
C LEU A 4 -1.76 -0.85 5.84
N THR A 5 -1.89 -1.35 7.08
CA THR A 5 -1.24 -2.58 7.53
C THR A 5 -1.83 -3.83 6.86
N ILE A 6 -3.15 -3.85 6.66
CA ILE A 6 -3.86 -4.90 5.91
C ILE A 6 -3.55 -4.80 4.40
N ALA A 7 -3.42 -3.59 3.86
CA ALA A 7 -2.96 -3.41 2.49
C ALA A 7 -1.54 -3.95 2.31
N LEU A 8 -0.64 -3.71 3.27
CA LEU A 8 0.72 -4.23 3.25
C LEU A 8 0.77 -5.76 3.25
N SER A 9 -0.03 -6.42 4.10
CA SER A 9 -0.12 -7.89 4.09
C SER A 9 -0.63 -8.40 2.75
N THR A 10 -1.63 -7.72 2.17
CA THR A 10 -2.23 -8.09 0.88
C THR A 10 -1.23 -7.99 -0.26
N LEU A 11 -0.45 -6.89 -0.30
CA LEU A 11 0.61 -6.71 -1.30
C LEU A 11 1.70 -7.80 -1.18
N SER A 12 2.13 -8.11 0.04
CA SER A 12 3.13 -9.17 0.26
C SER A 12 2.62 -10.56 -0.14
N TYR A 13 1.35 -10.84 0.14
CA TYR A 13 0.72 -12.13 -0.18
C TYR A 13 0.49 -12.29 -1.69
N GLY A 14 0.04 -11.22 -2.39
CA GLY A 14 -0.09 -11.22 -3.84
C GLY A 14 1.27 -11.36 -4.55
N ALA A 15 2.29 -10.63 -4.08
CA ALA A 15 3.65 -10.75 -4.61
C ALA A 15 4.21 -12.18 -4.47
N ALA A 16 3.90 -12.86 -3.37
CA ALA A 16 4.32 -14.24 -3.14
C ALA A 16 3.71 -15.21 -4.15
N GLY A 17 2.43 -15.04 -4.51
CA GLY A 17 1.77 -15.83 -5.56
C GLY A 17 2.48 -15.71 -6.90
N PHE A 18 2.65 -14.48 -7.39
CA PHE A 18 3.34 -14.22 -8.66
C PHE A 18 4.79 -14.70 -8.66
N LEU A 19 5.51 -14.56 -7.53
CA LEU A 19 6.89 -15.01 -7.43
C LEU A 19 6.98 -16.54 -7.48
N LEU A 20 6.11 -17.25 -6.77
CA LEU A 20 6.09 -18.72 -6.77
C LEU A 20 5.73 -19.27 -8.14
N GLU A 21 4.77 -18.66 -8.83
CA GLU A 21 4.42 -19.06 -10.19
C GLU A 21 5.53 -18.74 -11.21
N ALA A 22 6.20 -17.59 -11.07
CA ALA A 22 7.38 -17.26 -11.87
C ALA A 22 8.50 -18.30 -11.70
N LEU A 23 8.64 -18.86 -10.49
CA LEU A 23 9.58 -19.94 -10.16
C LEU A 23 9.08 -21.33 -10.60
N GLY A 24 7.87 -21.45 -11.15
CA GLY A 24 7.31 -22.68 -11.70
C GLY A 24 6.38 -23.45 -10.75
N ALA A 25 6.04 -22.92 -9.59
CA ALA A 25 5.02 -23.49 -8.72
C ALA A 25 3.63 -22.99 -9.15
N ALA A 26 2.98 -23.72 -10.07
CA ALA A 26 1.66 -23.37 -10.60
C ALA A 26 0.51 -23.48 -9.59
N GLU A 27 0.64 -24.36 -8.58
CA GLU A 27 -0.32 -24.54 -7.48
C GLU A 27 0.43 -24.53 -6.15
N PRO A 28 0.91 -23.35 -5.69
CA PRO A 28 1.69 -23.26 -4.47
C PRO A 28 0.81 -23.59 -3.27
N SER A 29 1.28 -24.53 -2.43
CA SER A 29 0.63 -24.82 -1.15
C SER A 29 0.49 -23.55 -0.32
N ARG A 30 -0.59 -23.44 0.46
CA ARG A 30 -0.86 -22.26 1.31
C ARG A 30 0.34 -21.88 2.19
N SER A 31 1.01 -22.87 2.78
CA SER A 31 2.19 -22.65 3.63
C SER A 31 3.37 -22.08 2.84
N ALA A 32 3.57 -22.48 1.59
CA ALA A 32 4.60 -21.92 0.72
C ALA A 32 4.30 -20.45 0.39
N THR A 33 3.06 -20.12 0.03
CA THR A 33 2.65 -18.72 -0.25
C THR A 33 2.78 -17.84 0.99
N THR A 34 2.31 -18.29 2.14
CA THR A 34 2.46 -17.57 3.42
C THR A 34 3.95 -17.41 3.77
N GLY A 35 4.76 -18.46 3.64
CA GLY A 35 6.20 -18.41 3.92
C GLY A 35 6.93 -17.40 3.04
N THR A 36 6.68 -17.42 1.74
CA THR A 36 7.26 -16.45 0.79
C THR A 36 6.77 -15.03 1.06
N ALA A 37 5.49 -14.84 1.41
CA ALA A 37 4.95 -13.53 1.77
C ALA A 37 5.64 -12.93 3.00
N LEU A 38 5.93 -13.75 4.02
CA LEU A 38 6.68 -13.33 5.20
C LEU A 38 8.12 -12.93 4.86
N VAL A 39 8.79 -13.66 3.96
CA VAL A 39 10.13 -13.30 3.49
C VAL A 39 10.09 -11.98 2.74
N ILE A 40 9.13 -11.79 1.82
CA ILE A 40 8.93 -10.54 1.08
C ILE A 40 8.69 -9.37 2.04
N LEU A 41 7.84 -9.55 3.04
CA LEU A 41 7.55 -8.54 4.05
C LEU A 41 8.80 -8.19 4.89
N ALA A 42 9.58 -9.20 5.29
CA ALA A 42 10.83 -9.00 6.03
C ALA A 42 11.85 -8.22 5.20
N VAL A 43 12.06 -8.61 3.93
CA VAL A 43 12.94 -7.92 2.99
C VAL A 43 12.48 -6.48 2.78
N GLY A 44 11.18 -6.26 2.56
CA GLY A 44 10.61 -4.91 2.40
C GLY A 44 10.80 -4.05 3.65
N THR A 45 10.67 -4.64 4.84
CA THR A 45 10.91 -3.94 6.11
C THR A 45 12.38 -3.51 6.24
N VAL A 46 13.32 -4.40 5.91
CA VAL A 46 14.76 -4.09 5.94
C VAL A 46 15.12 -3.03 4.90
N ALA A 47 14.60 -3.15 3.68
CA ALA A 47 14.82 -2.19 2.61
C ALA A 47 14.26 -0.80 2.96
N ASN A 48 13.10 -0.72 3.62
CA ASN A 48 12.56 0.55 4.10
C ASN A 48 13.43 1.20 5.19
N VAL A 49 14.06 0.40 6.07
CA VAL A 49 15.02 0.92 7.04
C VAL A 49 16.29 1.44 6.35
N ALA A 50 16.68 0.85 5.22
CA ALA A 50 17.84 1.30 4.45
C ALA A 50 17.58 2.55 3.59
N ALA A 51 16.36 2.76 3.11
CA ALA A 51 16.00 3.79 2.13
C ALA A 51 15.62 5.17 2.73
N GLY A 52 16.10 5.49 3.93
CA GLY A 52 15.54 6.53 4.81
C GLY A 52 15.54 7.99 4.35
N SER A 53 16.01 8.33 3.15
CA SER A 53 16.39 9.70 2.79
C SER A 53 15.52 10.42 1.74
N ILE A 54 14.31 9.96 1.41
CA ILE A 54 13.49 10.56 0.32
C ILE A 54 12.19 11.18 0.84
N ALA A 55 12.25 12.22 1.66
CA ALA A 55 11.02 12.81 2.21
C ALA A 55 10.92 14.34 2.23
N GLU A 56 11.96 15.09 1.86
CA GLU A 56 11.93 16.55 1.97
C GLU A 56 12.34 17.25 0.69
N GLU A 57 11.58 17.10 -0.39
CA GLU A 57 11.62 18.12 -1.46
C GLU A 57 10.29 18.13 -2.24
N VAL A 58 9.30 18.87 -1.71
CA VAL A 58 8.19 19.36 -2.54
C VAL A 58 8.25 20.88 -2.51
N GLU A 59 8.68 21.47 -3.62
CA GLU A 59 8.66 22.92 -3.80
C GLU A 59 7.20 23.38 -3.91
N ARG A 60 6.75 24.27 -3.01
CA ARG A 60 5.38 24.84 -2.95
C ARG A 60 4.27 23.78 -2.75
N PRO A 61 4.22 23.12 -1.59
CA PRO A 61 3.28 22.02 -1.34
C PRO A 61 1.80 22.43 -1.47
N GLU A 62 1.45 23.68 -1.16
CA GLU A 62 0.06 24.17 -1.23
C GLU A 62 -0.56 24.10 -2.63
N ARG A 63 0.25 24.19 -3.69
CA ARG A 63 -0.23 24.18 -5.08
C ARG A 63 0.13 22.91 -5.81
N GLU A 64 1.28 22.33 -5.52
CA GLU A 64 1.79 21.18 -6.27
C GLU A 64 1.23 19.86 -5.72
N VAL A 65 0.98 19.73 -4.40
CA VAL A 65 0.39 18.51 -3.83
C VAL A 65 -1.02 18.23 -4.40
N PRO A 66 -1.96 19.20 -4.44
CA PRO A 66 -3.29 18.95 -5.01
C PRO A 66 -3.25 18.55 -6.50
N LYS A 67 -2.39 19.21 -7.30
CA LYS A 67 -2.23 18.88 -8.72
C LYS A 67 -1.64 17.49 -8.90
N ALA A 68 -0.60 17.16 -8.14
CA ALA A 68 0.05 15.85 -8.18
C ALA A 68 -0.93 14.74 -7.78
N LEU A 69 -1.79 14.96 -6.78
CA LEU A 69 -2.84 14.02 -6.39
C LEU A 69 -3.86 13.79 -7.52
N ILE A 70 -4.36 14.85 -8.17
CA ILE A 70 -5.32 14.71 -9.28
C ILE A 70 -4.67 14.03 -10.49
N LEU A 71 -3.47 14.47 -10.89
CA LEU A 71 -2.75 13.90 -12.03
C LEU A 71 -2.39 12.43 -11.79
N SER A 72 -1.89 12.08 -10.61
CA SER A 72 -1.59 10.69 -10.26
C SER A 72 -2.85 9.83 -10.24
N LEU A 73 -3.97 10.34 -9.70
CA LEU A 73 -5.23 9.61 -9.68
C LEU A 73 -5.77 9.36 -11.09
N LEU A 74 -5.74 10.37 -11.97
CA LEU A 74 -6.18 10.23 -13.36
C LEU A 74 -5.27 9.29 -14.15
N ALA A 75 -3.96 9.44 -14.01
CA ALA A 75 -2.98 8.61 -14.72
C ALA A 75 -3.07 7.14 -14.27
N VAL A 76 -3.05 6.88 -12.96
CA VAL A 76 -3.19 5.52 -12.42
C VAL A 76 -4.56 4.94 -12.75
N GLY A 77 -5.62 5.74 -12.63
CA GLY A 77 -6.98 5.32 -12.98
C GLY A 77 -7.09 4.88 -14.44
N LEU A 78 -6.53 5.65 -15.37
CA LEU A 78 -6.50 5.31 -16.80
C LEU A 78 -5.73 4.01 -17.05
N VAL A 79 -4.56 3.86 -16.46
CA VAL A 79 -3.72 2.66 -16.60
C VAL A 79 -4.44 1.43 -16.06
N VAL A 80 -5.07 1.53 -14.89
CA VAL A 80 -5.83 0.43 -14.30
C VAL A 80 -7.04 0.09 -15.16
N MET A 81 -7.83 1.07 -15.60
CA MET A 81 -8.98 0.84 -16.48
C MET A 81 -8.58 0.16 -17.79
N TYR A 82 -7.51 0.64 -18.43
CA TYR A 82 -6.98 0.03 -19.64
C TYR A 82 -6.50 -1.42 -19.39
N SER A 83 -5.74 -1.64 -18.31
CA SER A 83 -5.21 -2.96 -17.97
C SER A 83 -6.33 -3.95 -17.65
N SER A 84 -7.36 -3.53 -16.91
CA SER A 84 -8.53 -4.36 -16.63
C SER A 84 -9.31 -4.71 -17.90
N ALA A 85 -9.52 -3.74 -18.80
CA ALA A 85 -10.20 -4.00 -20.08
C ALA A 85 -9.39 -4.96 -20.96
N ALA A 86 -8.07 -4.77 -21.04
CA ALA A 86 -7.18 -5.66 -21.78
C ALA A 86 -7.21 -7.09 -21.24
N LEU A 87 -7.17 -7.26 -19.90
CA LEU A 87 -7.26 -8.58 -19.28
C LEU A 87 -8.59 -9.26 -19.57
N ILE A 88 -9.72 -8.57 -19.41
CA ILE A 88 -11.06 -9.13 -19.68
C ILE A 88 -11.17 -9.64 -21.13
N LEU A 89 -10.58 -8.92 -22.09
CA LEU A 89 -10.58 -9.31 -23.50
C LEU A 89 -9.59 -10.44 -23.82
N ALA A 90 -8.51 -10.55 -23.05
CA ALA A 90 -7.47 -11.55 -23.27
C ALA A 90 -7.76 -12.89 -22.58
N VAL A 91 -8.54 -12.92 -21.50
CA VAL A 91 -8.85 -14.15 -20.76
C VAL A 91 -9.51 -15.20 -21.68
N PRO A 92 -8.92 -16.40 -21.86
CA PRO A 92 -9.45 -17.41 -22.78
C PRO A 92 -10.83 -17.96 -22.39
N ASN A 93 -11.11 -18.08 -21.09
CA ASN A 93 -12.37 -18.59 -20.56
C ASN A 93 -12.87 -17.71 -19.42
N LEU A 94 -13.56 -16.63 -19.76
CA LEU A 94 -14.07 -15.66 -18.80
C LEU A 94 -15.12 -16.26 -17.86
N SER A 95 -15.96 -17.18 -18.34
CA SER A 95 -17.01 -17.80 -17.51
C SER A 95 -16.41 -18.66 -16.40
N ALA A 96 -15.32 -19.39 -16.66
CA ALA A 96 -14.59 -20.13 -15.64
C ALA A 96 -13.95 -19.22 -14.58
N VAL A 97 -13.37 -18.08 -15.00
CA VAL A 97 -12.80 -17.08 -14.08
C VAL A 97 -13.89 -16.45 -13.21
N VAL A 98 -15.01 -16.05 -13.80
CA VAL A 98 -16.15 -15.45 -13.06
C VAL A 98 -16.79 -16.46 -12.10
N ALA A 99 -16.78 -17.75 -12.45
CA ALA A 99 -17.24 -18.83 -11.57
C ALA A 99 -16.25 -19.18 -10.43
N GLY A 100 -15.11 -18.48 -10.34
CA GLY A 100 -14.09 -18.70 -9.31
C GLY A 100 -13.18 -19.90 -9.57
N GLY A 101 -13.18 -20.44 -10.80
CA GLY A 101 -12.37 -21.60 -11.19
C GLY A 101 -10.90 -21.30 -11.45
N SER A 102 -10.47 -20.03 -11.36
CA SER A 102 -9.07 -19.62 -11.53
C SER A 102 -8.60 -18.87 -10.30
N ALA A 103 -7.57 -19.41 -9.65
CA ALA A 103 -6.93 -18.77 -8.49
C ALA A 103 -6.14 -17.52 -8.90
N ASP A 104 -5.53 -17.52 -10.09
CA ASP A 104 -4.84 -16.36 -10.67
C ASP A 104 -5.15 -16.20 -12.17
N PRO A 105 -6.13 -15.36 -12.53
CA PRO A 105 -6.50 -15.16 -13.92
C PRO A 105 -5.45 -14.39 -14.72
N VAL A 106 -4.57 -13.61 -14.07
CA VAL A 106 -3.53 -12.83 -14.76
C VAL A 106 -2.44 -13.77 -15.24
N ALA A 107 -1.91 -14.59 -14.34
CA ALA A 107 -0.81 -15.48 -14.63
C ALA A 107 -1.24 -16.61 -15.59
N GLY A 108 -2.46 -17.16 -15.40
CA GLY A 108 -3.06 -18.11 -16.34
C GLY A 108 -3.27 -17.55 -17.75
N THR A 109 -3.67 -16.27 -17.87
CA THR A 109 -3.83 -15.62 -19.19
C THR A 109 -2.49 -15.41 -19.88
N LEU A 110 -1.45 -15.01 -19.14
CA LEU A 110 -0.09 -14.87 -19.70
C LEU A 110 0.47 -16.20 -20.18
N ALA A 111 0.32 -17.26 -19.40
CA ALA A 111 0.76 -18.60 -19.77
C ALA A 111 0.03 -19.11 -21.02
N ALA A 112 -1.26 -18.83 -21.16
CA ALA A 112 -2.07 -19.27 -22.30
C ALA A 112 -1.65 -18.62 -23.64
N HIS A 113 -1.31 -17.33 -23.62
CA HIS A 113 -0.98 -16.58 -24.86
C HIS A 113 0.50 -16.57 -25.21
N PHE A 114 1.38 -16.48 -24.21
CA PHE A 114 2.82 -16.28 -24.42
C PHE A 114 3.67 -17.51 -24.07
N GLY A 115 3.06 -18.51 -23.44
CA GLY A 115 3.77 -19.67 -22.90
C GLY A 115 4.72 -19.33 -21.74
N PRO A 116 5.35 -20.34 -21.12
CA PRO A 116 6.16 -20.15 -19.91
C PRO A 116 7.42 -19.31 -20.13
N ALA A 117 7.99 -19.31 -21.33
CA ALA A 117 9.26 -18.66 -21.64
C ALA A 117 9.17 -17.12 -21.56
N ILE A 118 8.04 -16.55 -21.98
CA ILE A 118 7.78 -15.11 -21.94
C ILE A 118 6.92 -14.75 -20.73
N GLY A 119 5.96 -15.61 -20.34
CA GLY A 119 5.09 -15.36 -19.19
C GLY A 119 5.85 -15.20 -17.87
N ARG A 120 6.82 -16.07 -17.57
CA ARG A 120 7.57 -16.02 -16.29
C ARG A 120 8.36 -14.72 -16.09
N PRO A 121 9.15 -14.21 -17.07
CA PRO A 121 9.78 -12.90 -16.96
C PRO A 121 8.78 -11.75 -16.69
N MET A 122 7.59 -11.78 -17.30
CA MET A 122 6.56 -10.76 -17.07
C MET A 122 6.03 -10.81 -15.63
N LEU A 123 5.85 -12.00 -15.07
CA LEU A 123 5.50 -12.18 -13.65
C LEU A 123 6.55 -11.59 -12.71
N VAL A 124 7.84 -11.70 -13.04
CA VAL A 124 8.91 -11.07 -12.25
C VAL A 124 8.78 -9.55 -12.25
N VAL A 125 8.42 -8.93 -13.39
CA VAL A 125 8.16 -7.48 -13.46
C VAL A 125 6.99 -7.09 -12.56
N PHE A 126 5.92 -7.90 -12.51
CA PHE A 126 4.82 -7.68 -11.56
C PHE A 126 5.31 -7.74 -10.11
N VAL A 127 6.10 -8.74 -9.74
CA VAL A 127 6.68 -8.87 -8.39
C VAL A 127 7.47 -7.61 -8.02
N ILE A 128 8.26 -7.06 -8.93
CA ILE A 128 9.01 -5.80 -8.69
C ILE A 128 8.04 -4.64 -8.42
N GLY A 129 6.96 -4.52 -9.19
CA GLY A 129 5.92 -3.49 -8.98
C GLY A 129 5.21 -3.63 -7.62
N PHE A 130 4.91 -4.87 -7.21
CA PHE A 130 4.36 -5.15 -5.87
C PHE A 130 5.35 -4.81 -4.76
N LEU A 131 6.64 -5.12 -4.93
CA LEU A 131 7.68 -4.77 -3.96
C LEU A 131 7.83 -3.25 -3.82
N ALA A 132 7.83 -2.51 -4.92
CA ALA A 132 7.87 -1.05 -4.90
C ALA A 132 6.66 -0.45 -4.17
N SER A 133 5.46 -0.99 -4.44
CA SER A 133 4.22 -0.58 -3.76
C SER A 133 4.25 -0.92 -2.27
N LEU A 134 4.75 -2.11 -1.92
CA LEU A 134 4.91 -2.56 -0.54
C LEU A 134 5.83 -1.63 0.25
N LEU A 135 6.97 -1.23 -0.34
CA LEU A 135 7.90 -0.28 0.27
C LEU A 135 7.25 1.08 0.50
N ALA A 136 6.53 1.61 -0.50
CA ALA A 136 5.83 2.88 -0.38
C ALA A 136 4.77 2.85 0.73
N VAL A 137 3.96 1.79 0.81
CA VAL A 137 2.95 1.62 1.86
C VAL A 137 3.59 1.48 3.24
N GLN A 138 4.69 0.73 3.34
CA GLN A 138 5.44 0.54 4.59
C GLN A 138 6.02 1.85 5.12
N ALA A 139 6.57 2.68 4.24
CA ALA A 139 7.04 4.02 4.57
C ALA A 139 5.89 4.91 5.05
N ALA A 140 4.76 4.91 4.35
CA ALA A 140 3.60 5.73 4.70
C ALA A 140 3.01 5.37 6.07
N VAL A 141 2.75 4.08 6.32
CA VAL A 141 2.13 3.63 7.58
C VAL A 141 3.03 3.82 8.80
N SER A 142 4.34 3.59 8.67
CA SER A 142 5.28 3.81 9.77
C SER A 142 5.37 5.28 10.15
N ARG A 143 5.31 6.19 9.18
CA ARG A 143 5.23 7.65 9.39
C ARG A 143 3.91 8.07 10.05
N VAL A 144 2.78 7.50 9.64
CA VAL A 144 1.48 7.76 10.28
C VAL A 144 1.49 7.32 11.75
N ILE A 145 2.01 6.14 12.05
CA ILE A 145 2.11 5.65 13.44
C ILE A 145 3.04 6.54 14.26
N TRP A 146 4.19 6.92 13.71
CA TRP A 146 5.11 7.84 14.39
C TRP A 146 4.48 9.20 14.65
N ALA A 147 3.78 9.79 13.67
CA ALA A 147 3.07 11.05 13.83
C ALA A 147 1.99 10.95 14.91
N SER A 148 1.19 9.89 14.91
CA SER A 148 0.19 9.65 15.97
C SER A 148 0.83 9.43 17.35
N ALA A 149 2.02 8.82 17.43
CA ALA A 149 2.78 8.69 18.68
C ALA A 149 3.40 10.02 19.14
N ARG A 150 3.69 10.94 18.23
CA ARG A 150 4.15 12.30 18.57
C ARG A 150 3.07 13.09 19.29
N ASP A 151 1.81 12.87 18.90
CA ASP A 151 0.63 13.53 19.48
C ASP A 151 0.10 12.77 20.72
N ASP A 152 0.90 11.86 21.31
CA ASP A 152 0.57 11.01 22.46
C ASP A 152 -0.76 10.25 22.34
N ALA A 153 -1.24 10.02 21.11
CA ALA A 153 -2.51 9.36 20.82
C ALA A 153 -2.44 7.83 20.92
N LEU A 154 -1.24 7.25 21.11
CA LEU A 154 -1.01 5.80 21.13
C LEU A 154 -0.46 5.31 22.48
N PRO A 155 -0.90 4.12 22.95
CA PRO A 155 -0.26 3.49 24.10
C PRO A 155 1.21 3.19 23.77
N GLY A 156 2.12 3.52 24.69
CA GLY A 156 3.56 3.36 24.44
C GLY A 156 4.18 4.43 23.51
N ALA A 157 3.50 5.57 23.31
CA ALA A 157 3.97 6.70 22.50
C ALA A 157 5.45 7.08 22.74
N ARG A 158 5.93 6.99 23.99
CA ARG A 158 7.34 7.26 24.36
C ARG A 158 8.38 6.41 23.63
N VAL A 159 8.03 5.20 23.20
CA VAL A 159 8.91 4.30 22.43
C VAL A 159 8.70 4.52 20.95
N LEU A 160 7.45 4.63 20.51
CA LEU A 160 7.08 4.80 19.10
C LEU A 160 7.53 6.13 18.50
N ARG A 161 7.62 7.20 19.31
CA ARG A 161 8.10 8.51 18.86
C ARG A 161 9.62 8.61 18.71
N ARG A 162 10.39 7.62 19.18
CA ARG A 162 11.86 7.67 19.16
C ARG A 162 12.38 7.47 17.74
N LEU A 163 13.21 8.40 17.29
CA LEU A 163 13.97 8.29 16.05
C LEU A 163 15.36 7.69 16.35
N ARG A 164 15.88 6.89 15.42
CA ARG A 164 17.20 6.23 15.54
C ARG A 164 18.01 6.41 14.25
N GLY A 165 19.34 6.38 14.40
CA GLY A 165 20.28 6.46 13.28
C GLY A 165 20.50 7.88 12.73
N PRO A 166 21.45 8.05 11.80
CA PRO A 166 21.74 9.33 11.17
C PRO A 166 20.56 9.84 10.31
N GLU A 167 19.77 8.94 9.71
CA GLU A 167 18.59 9.28 8.90
C GLU A 167 17.33 9.57 9.73
N ARG A 168 17.42 9.56 11.06
CA ARG A 168 16.32 9.84 12.00
C ARG A 168 15.05 9.02 11.71
N LEU A 169 15.20 7.69 11.59
CA LEU A 169 14.10 6.80 11.24
C LEU A 169 13.29 6.33 12.46
N PRO A 170 11.95 6.23 12.36
CA PRO A 170 11.08 5.72 13.42
C PRO A 170 11.07 4.18 13.46
N VAL A 171 12.21 3.57 13.80
CA VAL A 171 12.41 2.10 13.75
C VAL A 171 11.35 1.34 14.56
N ALA A 172 10.95 1.85 15.72
CA ALA A 172 9.91 1.21 16.54
C ALA A 172 8.55 1.14 15.82
N SER A 173 8.18 2.21 15.11
CA SER A 173 6.94 2.25 14.31
C SER A 173 7.01 1.33 13.09
N ILE A 174 8.18 1.23 12.44
CA ILE A 174 8.42 0.30 11.32
C ILE A 174 8.23 -1.15 11.79
N LEU A 175 8.85 -1.52 12.91
CA LEU A 175 8.74 -2.86 13.48
C LEU A 175 7.31 -3.18 13.93
N LEU A 176 6.59 -2.20 14.51
CA LEU A 176 5.19 -2.38 14.88
C LEU A 176 4.32 -2.69 13.66
N THR A 177 4.51 -1.96 12.57
CA THR A 177 3.78 -2.25 11.32
C THR A 177 4.13 -3.64 10.79
N ALA A 178 5.42 -3.98 10.74
CA ALA A 178 5.86 -5.28 10.24
C ALA A 178 5.26 -6.43 11.07
N ALA A 179 5.20 -6.28 12.40
CA ALA A 179 4.54 -7.23 13.29
C ALA A 179 3.03 -7.34 13.01
N GLY A 180 2.33 -6.21 12.85
CA GLY A 180 0.90 -6.20 12.51
C GLY A 180 0.62 -6.86 11.16
N ALA A 181 1.41 -6.55 10.13
CA ALA A 181 1.28 -7.15 8.81
C ALA A 181 1.61 -8.64 8.82
N THR A 182 2.58 -9.07 9.62
CA THR A 182 2.88 -10.49 9.84
C THR A 182 1.66 -11.24 10.35
N VAL A 183 0.97 -10.70 11.36
CA VAL A 183 -0.27 -11.30 11.89
C VAL A 183 -1.32 -11.42 10.79
N PHE A 184 -1.52 -10.38 9.99
CA PHE A 184 -2.49 -10.44 8.88
C PHE A 184 -2.09 -11.43 7.78
N VAL A 185 -0.79 -11.56 7.46
CA VAL A 185 -0.28 -12.57 6.51
C VAL A 185 -0.55 -13.99 7.03
N LEU A 186 -0.40 -14.24 8.33
CA LEU A 186 -0.72 -15.54 8.93
C LEU A 186 -2.22 -15.87 8.85
N LEU A 187 -3.08 -14.85 8.81
CA LEU A 187 -4.51 -15.01 8.59
C LEU A 187 -4.89 -15.16 7.12
N ALA A 188 -3.96 -14.92 6.18
CA ALA A 188 -4.24 -14.98 4.75
C ALA A 188 -4.74 -16.38 4.35
N GLY A 189 -5.88 -16.43 3.66
CA GLY A 189 -6.60 -17.66 3.31
C GLY A 189 -7.66 -18.11 4.33
N SER A 190 -7.99 -17.28 5.32
CA SER A 190 -9.21 -17.43 6.12
C SER A 190 -10.32 -16.52 5.59
N ASP A 191 -11.58 -16.90 5.79
CA ASP A 191 -12.72 -16.03 5.47
C ASP A 191 -12.65 -14.70 6.23
N LEU A 192 -12.11 -14.74 7.46
CA LEU A 192 -11.85 -13.55 8.26
C LEU A 192 -10.94 -12.56 7.54
N TYR A 193 -9.90 -13.04 6.85
CA TYR A 193 -8.99 -12.17 6.11
C TYR A 193 -9.71 -11.43 4.97
N ALA A 194 -10.54 -12.12 4.21
CA ALA A 194 -11.33 -11.49 3.14
C ALA A 194 -12.28 -10.41 3.70
N VAL A 195 -12.92 -10.68 4.85
CA VAL A 195 -13.75 -9.70 5.55
C VAL A 195 -12.94 -8.49 6.01
N LEU A 196 -11.74 -8.69 6.56
CA LEU A 196 -10.86 -7.60 7.02
C LEU A 196 -10.39 -6.71 5.86
N VAL A 197 -10.08 -7.30 4.70
CA VAL A 197 -9.73 -6.55 3.49
C VAL A 197 -10.91 -5.70 3.01
N ASN A 198 -12.12 -6.27 2.96
CA ASN A 198 -13.32 -5.52 2.59
C ASN A 198 -13.63 -4.38 3.57
N PHE A 199 -13.52 -4.66 4.88
CA PHE A 199 -13.72 -3.64 5.91
C PHE A 199 -12.70 -2.51 5.81
N THR A 200 -11.46 -2.82 5.43
CA THR A 200 -10.41 -1.83 5.18
C THR A 200 -10.78 -0.87 4.06
N THR A 201 -11.30 -1.38 2.94
CA THR A 201 -11.76 -0.56 1.81
C THR A 201 -12.84 0.43 2.24
N VAL A 202 -13.85 -0.05 2.98
CA VAL A 202 -14.90 0.82 3.54
C VAL A 202 -14.30 1.84 4.52
N GLY A 203 -13.38 1.40 5.36
CA GLY A 203 -12.68 2.27 6.31
C GLY A 203 -11.92 3.41 5.63
N PHE A 204 -11.29 3.17 4.49
CA PHE A 204 -10.65 4.23 3.69
C PHE A 204 -11.67 5.22 3.13
N TYR A 205 -12.80 4.74 2.60
CA TYR A 205 -13.86 5.64 2.12
C TYR A 205 -14.41 6.54 3.22
N VAL A 206 -14.61 6.00 4.43
CA VAL A 206 -15.03 6.80 5.58
C VAL A 206 -13.93 7.78 6.01
N ALA A 207 -12.68 7.32 6.11
CA ALA A 207 -11.56 8.14 6.58
C ALA A 207 -11.29 9.36 5.68
N PHE A 208 -11.42 9.20 4.36
CA PHE A 208 -11.30 10.32 3.42
C PHE A 208 -12.62 11.07 3.23
N GLY A 209 -13.76 10.39 3.36
CA GLY A 209 -15.08 10.97 3.22
C GLY A 209 -15.40 11.98 4.32
N VAL A 210 -15.15 11.64 5.59
CA VAL A 210 -15.51 12.51 6.73
C VAL A 210 -14.89 13.90 6.66
N PRO A 211 -13.58 14.08 6.38
CA PRO A 211 -12.98 15.39 6.18
C PRO A 211 -13.59 16.16 5.01
N VAL A 212 -13.88 15.48 3.89
CA VAL A 212 -14.51 16.10 2.70
C VAL A 212 -15.92 16.58 3.06
N TRP A 213 -16.73 15.73 3.69
CA TRP A 213 -18.07 16.11 4.17
C TRP A 213 -18.02 17.27 5.15
N GLY A 214 -17.09 17.26 6.10
CA GLY A 214 -16.88 18.36 7.04
C GLY A 214 -16.52 19.68 6.35
N ALA A 215 -15.59 19.63 5.39
CA ALA A 215 -15.20 20.77 4.59
C ALA A 215 -16.37 21.30 3.74
N SER A 216 -17.12 20.42 3.08
CA SER A 216 -18.32 20.78 2.31
C SER A 216 -19.37 21.43 3.20
N LEU A 217 -19.64 20.89 4.39
CA LEU A 217 -20.58 21.49 5.35
C LEU A 217 -20.09 22.84 5.88
N ALA A 218 -18.80 23.00 6.14
CA ALA A 218 -18.22 24.27 6.56
C ALA A 218 -18.32 25.34 5.46
N HIS A 219 -18.15 24.94 4.20
CA HIS A 219 -18.31 25.79 3.04
C HIS A 219 -19.79 26.19 2.84
N LEU A 220 -20.72 25.24 2.89
CA LEU A 220 -22.16 25.48 2.77
C LEU A 220 -22.72 26.35 3.91
N ARG A 221 -22.13 26.28 5.11
CA ARG A 221 -22.51 27.11 6.27
C ARG A 221 -21.84 28.49 6.29
N GLY A 222 -21.07 28.85 5.26
CA GLY A 222 -20.38 30.15 5.18
C GLY A 222 -19.29 30.35 6.25
N ARG A 223 -18.85 29.27 6.92
CA ARG A 223 -17.83 29.30 7.99
C ARG A 223 -16.41 29.10 7.48
N TRP A 224 -16.24 29.05 6.16
CA TRP A 224 -14.94 28.89 5.55
C TRP A 224 -14.10 30.15 5.75
N ARG A 225 -13.17 30.09 6.70
CA ARG A 225 -12.13 31.11 6.87
C ARG A 225 -10.88 30.60 6.19
N THR A 226 -10.43 31.28 5.15
CA THR A 226 -9.06 31.10 4.65
C THR A 226 -8.13 31.40 5.81
N ALA A 227 -7.37 30.41 6.28
CA ALA A 227 -6.29 30.68 7.21
C ALA A 227 -5.40 31.74 6.54
N ASN A 228 -5.38 32.95 7.08
CA ASN A 228 -4.44 33.97 6.64
C ASN A 228 -3.06 33.33 6.76
N ALA A 229 -2.33 33.27 5.64
CA ALA A 229 -0.98 32.76 5.62
C ALA A 229 -0.14 33.65 6.55
N GLU A 230 0.05 33.21 7.79
CA GLU A 230 1.16 33.69 8.60
C GLU A 230 2.42 33.34 7.82
N PRO A 231 3.30 34.30 7.51
CA PRO A 231 4.52 33.99 6.79
C PRO A 231 5.34 33.01 7.63
N LEU A 232 5.47 31.78 7.14
CA LEU A 232 6.21 30.65 7.73
C LEU A 232 7.69 30.94 8.05
N GLY A 233 8.19 32.14 7.75
CA GLY A 233 9.56 32.58 8.03
C GLY A 233 9.92 32.75 9.51
N ALA A 234 8.94 32.71 10.43
CA ALA A 234 9.20 32.76 11.87
C ALA A 234 9.35 31.36 12.50
N GLN A 235 8.63 30.35 12.02
CA GLN A 235 8.69 28.98 12.58
C GLN A 235 9.79 28.11 11.97
N ALA A 236 10.31 28.46 10.79
CA ALA A 236 11.41 27.74 10.14
C ALA A 236 12.78 27.88 10.85
N ARG A 237 12.90 28.71 11.90
CA ARG A 237 14.14 28.88 12.68
C ARG A 237 14.22 28.00 13.93
N ALA A 238 13.23 27.15 14.16
CA ALA A 238 13.15 26.29 15.35
C ALA A 238 13.15 24.78 15.04
N TRP A 239 13.45 24.39 13.80
CA TRP A 239 13.60 22.98 13.38
C TRP A 239 15.05 22.68 12.99
#